data_AF-A0A0J7KGJ7-F1
#
_entry.id   AF-A0A0J7KGJ7-F1
#
_cell.length_a   1.000
_cell.length_b   1.000
_cell.length_c   1.000
_cell.angle_alpha   90.00
_cell.angle_beta   90.00
_cell.angle_gamma   90.00
#
_symmetry.space_group_name_H-M   'P 1'
#
loop_
_entity.id
_entity.type
_entity.pdbx_description
1 polymer ?
#
loop_
_entity_poly.entity_id
_entity_poly.type
_entity_poly.pdbx_seq_one_letter_code
_entity_poly.pdbx_strand_id
1 'polypeptide(L)'
;MSTNYRSINCPVAIKQLFVPWTSEFDKVILKKTIVMFRMLDEEWTSLAPNRRDYRPYRGSCCENENFYGGRSVVFCVPAGFFEKKAIDVDVQLYVRREVCKYFEMDQCQGVGFATVPVDDLLNGIAKQMRERNELSEHLSDFYKQQIISR
;
A
#
# COMPACT_ATOMS: atom_id res chain seq x y z
N MET A 1 -9.34 21.82 -23.03
CA MET A 1 -8.02 21.75 -22.37
C MET A 1 -7.80 20.29 -21.97
N SER A 2 -6.86 19.60 -22.59
CA SER A 2 -6.50 18.22 -22.20
C SER A 2 -5.68 18.28 -20.93
N THR A 3 -6.26 17.91 -19.79
CA THR A 3 -5.48 17.69 -18.56
C THR A 3 -4.67 16.42 -18.78
N ASN A 4 -3.39 16.57 -19.11
CA ASN A 4 -2.50 15.42 -19.24
C ASN A 4 -2.25 14.83 -17.85
N TYR A 5 -2.55 13.55 -17.66
CA TYR A 5 -2.26 12.80 -16.45
C TYR A 5 -1.10 11.84 -16.68
N ARG A 6 -0.37 11.52 -15.60
CA ARG A 6 0.62 10.44 -15.57
C ARG A 6 0.16 9.38 -14.57
N SER A 7 0.48 8.13 -14.86
CA SER A 7 0.17 7.01 -13.96
C SER A 7 1.43 6.62 -13.18
N ILE A 8 1.30 6.48 -11.87
CA ILE A 8 2.36 5.97 -10.97
C ILE A 8 1.90 4.61 -10.46
N ASN A 9 2.74 3.58 -10.64
CA ASN A 9 2.50 2.27 -10.05
C ASN A 9 3.22 2.15 -8.70
N CYS A 10 2.49 1.89 -7.63
CA CYS A 10 3.02 1.74 -6.28
C CYS A 10 2.76 0.32 -5.76
N PRO A 11 3.76 -0.58 -5.79
CA PRO A 11 3.67 -1.89 -5.16
C PRO A 11 3.83 -1.78 -3.64
N VAL A 12 2.83 -2.22 -2.89
CA VAL A 12 2.88 -2.33 -1.43
C VAL A 12 2.88 -3.79 -1.03
N ALA A 13 3.91 -4.21 -0.30
CA ALA A 13 4.05 -5.57 0.21
C ALA A 13 4.38 -5.54 1.70
N ILE A 14 3.63 -6.32 2.47
CA ILE A 14 3.91 -6.58 3.88
C ILE A 14 4.54 -7.97 3.94
N LYS A 15 5.54 -8.17 4.79
CA LYS A 15 6.15 -9.49 4.99
C LYS A 15 5.55 -10.19 6.20
N GLN A 16 5.50 -9.47 7.31
CA GLN A 16 5.02 -9.96 8.59
C GLN A 16 4.38 -8.80 9.35
N LEU A 17 3.31 -9.09 10.07
CA LEU A 17 2.65 -8.17 10.97
C LEU A 17 2.47 -8.85 12.33
N PHE A 18 2.87 -8.16 13.40
CA PHE A 18 2.61 -8.60 14.76
C PHE A 18 1.38 -7.87 15.31
N VAL A 19 0.35 -8.63 15.67
CA VAL A 19 -0.90 -8.16 16.25
C VAL A 19 -1.05 -8.79 17.64
N PRO A 20 -0.69 -8.07 18.72
CA PRO A 20 -0.70 -8.63 20.06
C PRO A 20 -2.11 -9.05 20.48
N TRP A 21 -2.18 -10.08 21.31
CA TRP A 21 -3.42 -10.40 22.02
C TRP A 21 -3.71 -9.35 23.09
N THR A 22 -4.95 -8.90 23.13
CA THR A 22 -5.47 -7.98 24.14
C THR A 22 -6.21 -8.69 25.27
N SER A 23 -6.64 -9.94 25.02
CA SER A 23 -7.34 -10.77 25.99
C SER A 23 -7.04 -12.26 25.79
N GLU A 24 -7.30 -13.08 26.81
CA GLU A 24 -7.24 -14.55 26.69
C GLU A 24 -8.20 -15.09 25.62
N PHE A 25 -9.29 -14.37 25.36
CA PHE A 25 -10.27 -14.73 24.34
C PHE A 25 -9.68 -14.65 22.92
N ASP A 26 -8.73 -13.73 22.69
CA ASP A 26 -8.05 -13.58 21.40
C ASP A 26 -7.21 -14.82 21.03
N LYS A 27 -6.86 -15.67 22.01
CA LYS A 27 -6.10 -16.92 21.78
C LYS A 27 -6.95 -18.02 21.16
N VAL A 28 -8.27 -17.98 21.37
CA VAL A 28 -9.20 -19.05 20.96
C VAL A 28 -10.12 -18.64 19.81
N ILE A 29 -10.25 -17.34 19.54
CA ILE A 29 -11.05 -16.85 18.41
C ILE A 29 -10.23 -16.81 17.12
N LEU A 30 -10.87 -17.24 16.04
CA LEU A 30 -10.41 -16.96 14.69
C LEU A 30 -10.72 -15.50 14.33
N LYS A 31 -9.68 -14.68 14.19
CA LYS A 31 -9.78 -13.29 13.70
C LYS A 31 -9.20 -13.18 12.29
N LYS A 32 -9.80 -12.35 11.45
CA LYS A 32 -9.20 -11.95 10.17
C LYS A 32 -8.48 -10.63 10.35
N THR A 33 -7.16 -10.67 10.22
CA THR A 33 -6.35 -9.45 10.20
C THR A 33 -6.40 -8.85 8.80
N ILE A 34 -6.71 -7.56 8.69
CA ILE A 34 -6.71 -6.81 7.43
C ILE A 34 -5.88 -5.56 7.62
N VAL A 35 -4.91 -5.37 6.73
CA VAL A 35 -4.17 -4.11 6.61
C VAL A 35 -4.78 -3.30 5.50
N MET A 36 -5.07 -2.05 5.78
CA MET A 36 -5.56 -1.07 4.83
C MET A 36 -4.45 -0.04 4.62
N PHE A 37 -4.25 0.36 3.38
CA PHE A 37 -3.31 1.42 3.06
C PHE A 37 -3.91 2.40 2.06
N ARG A 38 -3.46 3.65 2.12
CA ARG A 38 -3.79 4.68 1.13
C ARG A 38 -2.64 5.67 0.98
N MET A 39 -2.59 6.33 -0.18
CA MET A 39 -1.52 7.25 -0.53
C MET A 39 -1.98 8.10 -1.72
N LEU A 40 -1.81 9.43 -1.68
CA LEU A 40 -2.24 10.37 -2.75
C LEU A 40 -3.75 10.40 -3.07
N ASP A 41 -4.53 9.44 -2.59
CA ASP A 41 -5.98 9.34 -2.73
C ASP A 41 -6.68 9.24 -1.36
N GLU A 42 -8.02 9.30 -1.40
CA GLU A 42 -8.84 9.14 -0.20
C GLU A 42 -9.25 7.68 0.02
N GLU A 43 -9.12 6.83 -1.00
CA GLU A 43 -9.59 5.45 -1.00
C GLU A 43 -8.63 4.50 -0.28
N TRP A 44 -9.19 3.68 0.61
CA TRP A 44 -8.43 2.67 1.32
C TRP A 44 -8.35 1.37 0.51
N THR A 45 -7.14 0.92 0.25
CA THR A 45 -6.87 -0.38 -0.35
C THR A 45 -6.59 -1.44 0.72
N SER A 46 -7.36 -2.54 0.69
CA SER A 46 -7.19 -3.64 1.63
C SER A 46 -6.17 -4.68 1.15
N LEU A 47 -5.38 -5.19 2.09
CA LEU A 47 -4.44 -6.30 1.97
C LEU A 47 -4.66 -7.25 3.15
N ALA A 48 -4.96 -8.51 2.86
CA ALA A 48 -5.10 -9.56 3.86
C ALA A 48 -3.90 -10.52 3.79
N PRO A 49 -3.59 -11.23 4.89
CA PRO A 49 -2.67 -12.35 4.85
C PRO A 49 -3.09 -13.32 3.75
N ASN A 50 -2.12 -13.83 3.00
CA ASN A 50 -2.35 -14.85 1.99
C ASN A 50 -1.78 -16.16 2.51
N ARG A 51 -2.36 -17.29 2.10
CA ARG A 51 -1.80 -18.60 2.42
C ARG A 51 -0.84 -19.03 1.30
N ARG A 52 0.21 -19.79 1.64
CA ARG A 52 1.15 -20.36 0.66
C ARG A 52 0.49 -21.32 -0.32
N ASP A 53 -0.64 -21.91 0.06
CA ASP A 53 -1.41 -22.84 -0.76
C ASP A 53 -2.45 -22.15 -1.67
N TYR A 54 -2.37 -20.82 -1.82
CA TYR A 54 -3.28 -19.99 -2.64
C TYR A 54 -4.76 -20.07 -2.24
N ARG A 55 -5.07 -20.67 -1.09
CA ARG A 55 -6.44 -20.71 -0.58
C ARG A 55 -6.81 -19.38 0.06
N PRO A 56 -8.11 -19.00 0.03
CA PRO A 56 -8.58 -17.82 0.73
C PRO A 56 -8.22 -17.88 2.21
N TYR A 57 -7.64 -16.81 2.72
CA TYR A 57 -7.39 -16.66 4.15
C TYR A 57 -8.71 -16.57 4.90
N ARG A 58 -8.87 -17.43 5.90
CA ARG A 58 -10.09 -17.53 6.71
C ARG A 58 -9.97 -16.84 8.06
N GLY A 59 -8.78 -16.37 8.42
CA GLY A 59 -8.45 -15.89 9.76
C GLY A 59 -7.41 -16.78 10.44
N SER A 60 -6.85 -16.27 11.53
CA SER A 60 -5.90 -16.94 12.40
C SER A 60 -6.17 -16.54 13.85
N CYS A 61 -5.69 -17.33 14.81
CA CYS A 61 -5.64 -16.94 16.23
C CYS A 61 -4.23 -16.48 16.63
N CYS A 62 -3.25 -16.50 15.72
CA CYS A 62 -1.86 -16.13 16.01
C CYS A 62 -1.68 -14.61 16.18
N GLU A 63 -0.64 -14.22 16.90
CA GLU A 63 -0.18 -12.82 16.93
C GLU A 63 0.63 -12.46 15.70
N ASN A 64 1.40 -13.42 15.18
CA ASN A 64 2.21 -13.23 13.97
C ASN A 64 1.43 -13.62 12.72
N GLU A 65 1.15 -12.63 11.88
CA GLU A 65 0.53 -12.81 10.58
C GLU A 65 1.58 -12.69 9.48
N ASN A 66 1.66 -13.71 8.63
CA ASN A 66 2.59 -13.73 7.50
C ASN A 66 1.86 -13.35 6.21
N PHE A 67 2.52 -12.52 5.41
CA PHE A 67 2.02 -12.07 4.12
C PHE A 67 2.96 -12.61 3.03
N TYR A 68 2.40 -13.37 2.09
CA TYR A 68 3.16 -13.94 0.96
C TYR A 68 2.87 -13.21 -0.36
N GLY A 69 2.41 -11.97 -0.30
CA GLY A 69 2.10 -11.17 -1.47
C GLY A 69 1.88 -9.70 -1.13
N GLY A 70 1.79 -8.88 -2.18
CA GLY A 70 1.49 -7.46 -2.08
C GLY A 70 0.36 -7.06 -3.02
N ARG A 71 0.05 -5.77 -3.03
CA ARG A 71 -0.92 -5.17 -3.94
C ARG A 71 -0.29 -3.96 -4.60
N SER A 72 -0.44 -3.87 -5.90
CA SER A 72 -0.04 -2.69 -6.67
C SER A 72 -1.24 -1.79 -6.87
N VAL A 73 -1.06 -0.51 -6.57
CA VAL A 73 -2.07 0.54 -6.81
C VAL A 73 -1.51 1.49 -7.84
N VAL A 74 -2.37 1.90 -8.79
CA VAL A 74 -2.02 2.87 -9.82
C VAL A 74 -2.67 4.20 -9.48
N PHE A 75 -1.86 5.22 -9.29
CA PHE A 75 -2.31 6.58 -9.02
C PHE A 75 -2.27 7.42 -10.29
N CYS A 76 -3.37 8.09 -10.61
CA CYS A 76 -3.43 9.09 -11.68
C CYS A 76 -3.09 10.46 -11.11
N VAL A 77 -1.90 10.96 -11.42
CA VAL A 77 -1.43 12.28 -10.96
C VAL A 77 -1.38 13.29 -12.12
N PRO A 78 -1.54 14.59 -11.86
CA PRO A 78 -1.36 15.62 -12.89
C PRO A 78 0.04 15.53 -13.53
N ALA A 79 0.17 15.85 -14.82
CA ALA A 79 1.46 15.77 -15.51
C ALA A 79 2.58 16.59 -14.85
N GLY A 80 2.23 17.69 -14.19
CA GLY A 80 3.15 18.56 -13.44
C GLY A 80 3.44 18.11 -12.00
N PHE A 81 2.93 16.95 -11.56
CA PHE A 81 3.11 16.46 -10.18
C PHE A 81 4.59 16.39 -9.76
N PHE A 82 5.47 15.97 -10.66
CA PHE A 82 6.91 15.83 -10.42
C PHE A 82 7.74 17.09 -10.72
N GLU A 83 7.11 18.20 -11.12
CA GLU A 83 7.80 19.48 -11.32
C GLU A 83 8.21 20.11 -9.99
N LYS A 84 7.39 19.89 -8.95
CA LYS A 84 7.65 20.35 -7.59
C LYS A 84 8.18 19.19 -6.73
N LYS A 85 8.86 19.52 -5.64
CA LYS A 85 9.23 18.51 -4.64
C LYS A 85 7.98 18.00 -3.94
N ALA A 86 7.91 16.68 -3.76
CA ALA A 86 6.98 16.08 -2.80
C ALA A 86 7.43 16.46 -1.38
N ILE A 87 6.48 16.95 -0.60
CA ILE A 87 6.66 17.37 0.79
C ILE A 87 5.46 16.82 1.57
N ASP A 88 5.73 16.21 2.72
CA ASP A 88 4.75 15.65 3.64
C ASP A 88 3.82 14.61 2.99
N VAL A 89 4.36 13.80 2.08
CA VAL A 89 3.64 12.68 1.47
C VAL A 89 3.92 11.39 2.23
N ASP A 90 2.87 10.89 2.89
CA ASP A 90 2.89 9.64 3.64
C ASP A 90 2.02 8.56 2.99
N VAL A 91 2.48 7.31 3.10
CA VAL A 91 1.59 6.15 3.04
C VAL A 91 0.97 5.95 4.40
N GLN A 92 -0.36 6.00 4.48
CA GLN A 92 -1.09 5.71 5.70
C GLN A 92 -1.41 4.22 5.77
N LEU A 93 -1.11 3.60 6.90
CA LEU A 93 -1.37 2.19 7.18
C LEU A 93 -2.34 2.10 8.36
N TYR A 94 -3.42 1.36 8.17
CA TYR A 94 -4.40 1.08 9.22
C TYR A 94 -4.61 -0.42 9.34
N VAL A 95 -4.48 -0.95 10.54
CA VAL A 95 -4.68 -2.36 10.82
C VAL A 95 -6.00 -2.53 11.54
N ARG A 96 -6.84 -3.42 11.03
CA ARG A 96 -8.06 -3.85 11.70
C ARG A 96 -8.11 -5.37 11.84
N ARG A 97 -8.82 -5.83 12.87
CA ARG A 97 -9.20 -7.22 13.03
C ARG A 97 -10.70 -7.37 12.84
N GLU A 98 -11.08 -8.39 12.10
CA GLU A 98 -12.48 -8.78 11.94
C GLU A 98 -12.75 -10.08 12.70
N VAL A 99 -13.79 -10.06 13.52
CA VAL A 99 -14.21 -11.19 14.37
C VAL A 99 -15.53 -11.75 13.85
N CYS A 100 -15.76 -13.05 14.04
CA CYS A 100 -16.99 -13.68 13.58
C CYS A 100 -18.22 -13.06 14.25
N LYS A 101 -19.29 -12.84 13.47
CA LYS A 101 -20.57 -12.26 13.93
C LYS A 101 -21.28 -13.01 15.08
N TYR A 102 -20.87 -14.24 15.36
CA TYR A 102 -21.45 -15.07 16.43
C TYR A 102 -20.85 -14.77 17.80
N PHE A 103 -19.78 -13.97 17.86
CA PHE A 103 -19.27 -13.47 19.11
C PHE A 103 -19.98 -12.15 19.44
N GLU A 104 -20.39 -11.95 20.70
CA GLU A 104 -20.98 -10.71 21.21
C GLU A 104 -19.90 -9.61 21.36
N MET A 105 -19.18 -9.34 20.27
CA MET A 105 -18.10 -8.38 20.19
C MET A 105 -18.24 -7.55 18.92
N ASP A 106 -17.65 -6.35 18.93
CA ASP A 106 -17.55 -5.54 17.72
C ASP A 106 -16.88 -6.35 16.60
N GLN A 107 -17.58 -6.49 15.48
CA GLN A 107 -17.13 -7.31 14.35
C GLN A 107 -15.86 -6.75 13.70
N CYS A 108 -15.64 -5.44 13.75
CA CYS A 108 -14.48 -4.76 13.20
C CYS A 108 -13.83 -3.91 14.30
N GLN A 109 -12.58 -4.21 14.62
CA GLN A 109 -11.85 -3.51 15.67
C GLN A 109 -10.55 -2.95 15.10
N GLY A 110 -10.31 -1.65 15.34
CA GLY A 110 -9.04 -1.02 15.03
C GLY A 110 -7.93 -1.57 15.94
N VAL A 111 -6.83 -2.00 15.33
CA VAL A 111 -5.66 -2.53 16.03
C VAL A 111 -4.59 -1.45 16.16
N GLY A 112 -4.37 -0.69 15.09
CA GLY A 112 -3.32 0.33 15.09
C GLY A 112 -3.25 1.11 13.79
N PHE A 113 -2.48 2.19 13.83
CA PHE A 113 -2.26 3.10 12.72
C PHE A 113 -0.78 3.47 12.65
N ALA A 114 -0.24 3.58 11.44
CA ALA A 114 1.13 4.02 11.18
C ALA A 114 1.19 4.87 9.91
N THR A 115 2.13 5.79 9.86
CA THR A 115 2.48 6.55 8.65
C THR A 115 3.90 6.22 8.24
N VAL A 116 4.12 6.12 6.94
CA VAL A 116 5.44 5.90 6.35
C VAL A 116 5.72 7.03 5.36
N PRO A 117 6.70 7.90 5.64
CA PRO A 117 7.04 8.98 4.72
C PRO A 117 7.65 8.43 3.44
N VAL A 118 7.20 8.97 2.30
CA VAL A 118 7.62 8.55 0.96
C VAL A 118 8.08 9.71 0.09
N ASP A 119 8.29 10.89 0.68
CA ASP A 119 8.80 12.07 -0.02
C ASP A 119 10.12 11.79 -0.75
N ASP A 120 11.07 11.15 -0.08
CA ASP A 120 12.38 10.82 -0.66
C ASP A 120 12.26 9.88 -1.86
N LEU A 121 11.32 8.93 -1.80
CA LEU A 121 11.04 8.02 -2.90
C LEU A 121 10.47 8.79 -4.10
N LEU A 122 9.44 9.62 -3.88
CA LEU A 122 8.80 10.42 -4.92
C LEU A 122 9.76 11.44 -5.53
N ASN A 123 10.58 12.10 -4.70
CA ASN A 123 11.61 13.03 -5.13
C ASN A 123 12.73 12.33 -5.90
N GLY A 124 13.06 11.09 -5.54
CA GLY A 124 13.97 10.24 -6.32
C GLY A 124 13.42 9.92 -7.70
N ILE A 125 12.13 9.57 -7.79
CA ILE A 125 11.43 9.35 -9.07
C ILE A 125 11.42 10.65 -9.90
N ALA A 126 11.07 11.78 -9.28
CA ALA A 126 11.08 13.10 -9.93
C ALA A 126 12.44 13.45 -10.54
N LYS A 127 13.53 13.13 -9.81
CA LYS A 127 14.89 13.33 -10.30
C LYS A 127 15.18 12.48 -11.53
N GLN A 128 14.89 11.18 -11.48
CA GLN A 128 15.07 10.28 -12.62
C GLN A 128 14.24 10.71 -13.84
N MET A 129 13.05 11.25 -13.61
CA MET A 129 12.20 11.81 -14.67
C MET A 129 12.83 13.02 -15.35
N ARG A 130 13.39 13.95 -14.57
CA ARG A 130 14.07 15.13 -15.13
C ARG A 130 15.27 14.73 -15.96
N GLU A 131 16.13 13.87 -15.43
CA GLU A 131 17.31 13.35 -16.13
C GLU A 131 16.92 12.68 -17.46
N ARG A 132 15.83 11.88 -17.46
CA ARG A 132 15.31 11.25 -18.68
C ARG A 132 14.74 12.26 -19.67
N ASN A 133 14.06 13.31 -19.21
CA ASN A 133 13.52 14.35 -20.08
C ASN A 133 14.65 15.19 -20.71
N GLU A 134 15.72 15.48 -19.98
CA GLU A 134 16.92 16.15 -20.50
C GLU A 134 17.60 15.31 -21.59
N LEU A 135 17.63 13.98 -21.41
CA LEU A 135 18.15 13.05 -22.40
C LEU A 135 17.14 12.71 -23.52
N SER A 136 15.93 13.25 -23.51
CA SER A 136 14.85 12.81 -24.40
C SER A 136 15.10 13.09 -25.89
N GLU A 137 15.94 14.08 -26.21
CA GLU A 137 16.41 14.34 -27.58
C GLU A 137 17.37 13.27 -28.10
N HIS A 138 17.99 12.51 -27.18
CA HIS A 138 18.98 11.47 -27.45
C HIS A 138 18.41 10.05 -27.24
N LEU A 139 17.17 9.95 -26.73
CA LEU A 139 16.49 8.70 -26.44
C LEU A 139 15.49 8.35 -27.53
N SER A 140 15.52 7.10 -27.99
CA SER A 140 14.52 6.60 -28.94
C SER A 140 13.10 6.64 -28.34
N ASP A 141 12.08 6.77 -29.20
CA ASP A 141 10.68 6.93 -28.77
C ASP A 141 10.17 5.79 -27.87
N PHE A 142 10.78 4.60 -27.97
CA PHE A 142 10.54 3.46 -27.06
C PHE A 142 10.84 3.81 -25.58
N TYR A 143 11.95 4.52 -25.33
CA TYR A 143 12.32 5.01 -24.00
C TYR A 143 11.53 6.24 -23.59
N LYS A 144 10.63 6.81 -24.38
CA LYS A 144 9.74 7.90 -23.91
C LYS A 144 8.50 7.33 -23.23
N GLN A 145 8.06 6.13 -23.61
CA GLN A 145 6.80 5.52 -23.16
C GLN A 145 6.92 4.54 -21.99
N GLN A 146 8.12 4.13 -21.58
CA GLN A 146 8.27 3.18 -20.47
C GLN A 146 7.80 3.77 -19.13
N ILE A 147 7.02 2.96 -18.40
CA ILE A 147 6.59 3.21 -17.02
C ILE A 147 7.82 3.30 -16.13
N ILE A 148 7.83 4.26 -15.22
CA ILE A 148 8.93 4.46 -14.27
C ILE A 148 8.66 3.56 -13.08
N SER A 149 9.51 2.56 -12.89
CA SER A 149 9.51 1.67 -11.73
C SER A 149 10.88 1.68 -11.07
N ARG A 150 10.93 1.66 -9.75
CA ARG A 150 12.14 1.50 -8.95
C ARG A 150 12.02 0.25 -8.09
#